data_AF-S7J263-F1
#
_entry.id   AF-S7J263-F1
#
_cell.length_a   1.000
_cell.length_b   1.000
_cell.length_c   1.000
_cell.angle_alpha   90.00
_cell.angle_beta   90.00
_cell.angle_gamma   90.00
#
_symmetry.space_group_name_H-M   'P 1'
#
loop_
_entity.id
_entity.type
_entity.pdbx_description
1 polymer ?
#
loop_
_entity_poly.entity_id
_entity_poly.type
_entity_poly.pdbx_seq_one_letter_code
_entity_poly.pdbx_strand_id
1 'polypeptide(L)'
;MISYFLVLPLSQQDIQRFTSSPNRWISLVNKPLYLSLFKIKASYYLGKQLLDFPLAFEVWEKIVLNTKSLLIHTFHCSATDNLLVLPTTKYELVTINDILLERLPI
;
A
#
# COMPACT_ATOMS: atom_id res chain seq x y z
N MET A 1 -3.07 13.75 15.39
CA MET A 1 -3.11 14.32 14.03
C MET A 1 -3.74 13.27 13.10
N ILE A 2 -4.60 13.67 12.16
CA ILE A 2 -5.16 12.76 11.16
C ILE A 2 -4.20 12.71 9.98
N SER A 3 -3.84 11.50 9.54
CA SER A 3 -3.06 11.26 8.33
C SER A 3 -3.99 10.79 7.22
N TYR A 4 -3.71 11.22 5.99
CA TYR A 4 -4.45 10.82 4.80
C TYR A 4 -3.58 9.93 3.91
N PHE A 5 -4.18 8.90 3.34
CA PHE A 5 -3.49 7.95 2.48
C PHE A 5 -4.29 7.70 1.22
N LEU A 6 -3.59 7.56 0.09
CA LEU A 6 -4.14 6.96 -1.12
C LEU A 6 -3.67 5.51 -1.18
N VAL A 7 -4.60 4.56 -0.98
CA VAL A 7 -4.27 3.16 -0.75
C VAL A 7 -5.17 2.20 -1.53
N LEU A 8 -4.60 1.05 -1.85
CA LEU A 8 -5.32 -0.13 -2.29
C LEU A 8 -5.39 -1.14 -1.14
N PRO A 9 -6.58 -1.58 -0.69
CA PRO A 9 -6.70 -2.71 0.24
C PRO A 9 -6.19 -3.99 -0.42
N LEU A 10 -5.34 -4.74 0.27
CA LEU A 10 -4.78 -5.97 -0.25
C LEU A 10 -5.75 -7.14 -0.02
N SER A 11 -6.08 -7.84 -1.11
CA SER A 11 -6.84 -9.09 -1.04
C SER A 11 -5.98 -10.24 -0.50
N GLN A 12 -6.60 -11.34 -0.10
CA GLN A 12 -5.85 -12.54 0.32
C GLN A 12 -4.91 -13.06 -0.80
N GLN A 13 -5.30 -12.92 -2.07
CA GLN A 13 -4.48 -13.29 -3.22
C GLN A 13 -3.25 -12.38 -3.35
N ASP A 14 -3.41 -11.07 -3.16
CA ASP A 14 -2.28 -10.14 -3.17
C ASP A 14 -1.31 -10.44 -2.03
N ILE A 15 -1.84 -10.67 -0.83
CA ILE A 15 -1.02 -11.02 0.34
C ILE A 15 -0.27 -12.33 0.06
N GLN A 16 -0.94 -13.36 -0.47
CA GLN A 16 -0.31 -14.62 -0.85
C GLN A 16 0.83 -14.40 -1.86
N ARG A 17 0.62 -13.58 -2.89
CA ARG A 17 1.64 -13.22 -3.90
C ARG A 17 2.84 -12.51 -3.28
N PHE A 18 2.61 -11.61 -2.33
CA PHE A 18 3.69 -10.94 -1.61
C PHE A 18 4.50 -11.93 -0.77
N THR A 19 3.81 -12.83 -0.06
CA THR A 19 4.45 -13.82 0.81
C THR A 19 5.12 -14.98 0.06
N SER A 20 4.70 -15.32 -1.16
CA SER A 20 5.28 -16.42 -1.94
C SER A 20 6.65 -16.09 -2.55
N SER A 21 6.99 -14.80 -2.64
CA SER A 21 8.26 -14.35 -3.23
C SER A 21 8.79 -13.10 -2.51
N PRO A 22 9.02 -13.16 -1.18
CA PRO A 22 9.25 -11.99 -0.36
C PRO A 22 10.49 -11.19 -0.81
N ASN A 23 11.56 -11.88 -1.21
CA ASN A 23 12.80 -11.27 -1.68
C ASN A 23 12.61 -10.35 -2.90
N ARG A 24 11.62 -10.64 -3.76
CA ARG A 24 11.28 -9.78 -4.91
C ARG A 24 10.75 -8.41 -4.45
N TRP A 25 10.00 -8.39 -3.36
CA TRP A 25 9.22 -7.23 -2.95
C TRP A 25 9.94 -6.37 -1.90
N ILE A 26 10.83 -6.96 -1.10
CA ILE A 26 11.59 -6.27 -0.04
C ILE A 26 12.41 -5.09 -0.60
N SER A 27 12.90 -5.19 -1.83
CA SER A 27 13.65 -4.11 -2.48
C SER A 27 12.77 -2.96 -2.99
N LEU A 28 11.45 -3.16 -3.07
CA LEU A 28 10.47 -2.22 -3.65
C LEU A 28 9.56 -1.60 -2.57
N VAL A 29 9.04 -2.41 -1.66
CA VAL A 29 8.08 -1.97 -0.62
C VAL A 29 8.75 -1.03 0.38
N ASN A 30 8.00 -0.01 0.82
CA ASN A 30 8.43 1.01 1.79
C ASN A 30 9.64 1.84 1.34
N LYS A 31 9.89 1.92 0.02
CA LYS A 31 10.93 2.77 -0.55
C LYS A 31 10.34 4.08 -1.08
N PRO A 32 11.10 5.21 -1.03
CA PRO A 32 10.58 6.53 -1.37
C PRO A 32 9.96 6.66 -2.78
N LEU A 33 10.50 5.94 -3.76
CA LEU A 33 10.02 5.98 -5.16
C LEU A 33 8.81 5.07 -5.41
N TYR A 34 8.48 4.20 -4.47
CA TYR A 34 7.49 3.14 -4.62
C TYR A 34 6.32 3.32 -3.65
N LEU A 35 5.63 2.23 -3.31
CA LEU A 35 4.51 2.22 -2.40
C LEU A 35 4.92 1.64 -1.05
N SER A 36 4.27 2.16 -0.01
CA SER A 36 4.42 1.69 1.35
C SER A 36 3.28 0.75 1.71
N LEU A 37 3.62 -0.26 2.50
CA LEU A 37 2.71 -1.25 3.04
C LEU A 37 2.30 -0.83 4.45
N PHE A 38 1.01 -0.65 4.65
CA PHE A 38 0.42 -0.20 5.90
C PHE A 38 -0.50 -1.27 6.47
N LYS A 39 -0.52 -1.39 7.78
CA LYS A 39 -1.57 -2.08 8.52
C LYS A 39 -2.45 -1.05 9.20
N ILE A 40 -3.73 -1.09 8.87
CA ILE A 40 -4.74 -0.23 9.49
C ILE A 40 -5.83 -1.15 10.03
N LYS A 41 -5.94 -1.22 11.36
CA LYS A 41 -6.73 -2.24 12.06
C LYS A 41 -6.24 -3.64 11.66
N ALA A 42 -7.12 -4.49 11.14
CA ALA A 42 -6.82 -5.88 10.75
C ALA A 42 -6.53 -6.04 9.25
N SER A 43 -6.43 -4.94 8.49
CA SER A 43 -6.31 -4.99 7.04
C SER A 43 -4.98 -4.39 6.57
N TYR A 44 -4.41 -5.00 5.54
CA TYR A 44 -3.20 -4.52 4.88
C TYR A 44 -3.55 -3.68 3.66
N TYR A 45 -2.76 -2.64 3.46
CA TYR A 45 -2.96 -1.65 2.40
C TYR A 45 -1.63 -1.35 1.74
N LEU A 46 -1.63 -1.16 0.42
CA LEU A 46 -0.47 -0.69 -0.32
C LEU A 46 -0.78 0.69 -0.92
N GLY A 47 0.07 1.67 -0.66
CA GLY A 47 -0.22 3.04 -1.10
C GLY A 47 0.81 4.08 -0.71
N LYS A 48 0.36 5.35 -0.70
CA LYS A 48 1.19 6.50 -0.31
C LYS A 48 0.46 7.37 0.70
N GLN A 49 1.22 7.94 1.63
CA GLN A 49 0.72 9.00 2.50
C GLN A 49 0.61 10.30 1.69
N LEU A 50 -0.47 11.05 1.92
CA LEU A 50 -0.74 12.36 1.33
C LEU A 50 -0.37 13.42 2.37
N LEU A 51 0.88 13.88 2.34
CA LEU A 51 1.42 14.81 3.36
C LEU A 51 0.69 16.16 3.37
N ASP A 52 0.35 16.67 2.19
CA ASP A 52 -0.25 18.00 2.00
C ASP A 52 -1.73 17.92 1.63
N PHE A 53 -2.48 16.98 2.22
CA PHE A 53 -3.91 16.85 1.94
C PHE A 53 -4.74 17.95 2.65
N PRO A 54 -5.71 18.61 1.97
CA PRO A 54 -6.18 18.38 0.60
C PRO A 54 -5.24 18.94 -0.48
N LEU A 55 -5.16 18.23 -1.61
CA LEU A 55 -4.27 18.55 -2.72
C LEU A 55 -5.00 19.31 -3.84
N ALA A 56 -4.26 20.13 -4.57
CA ALA A 56 -4.73 20.68 -5.86
C ALA A 56 -5.06 19.56 -6.84
N PHE A 57 -6.05 19.77 -7.71
CA PHE A 57 -6.58 18.75 -8.61
C PHE A 57 -5.50 18.15 -9.53
N GLU A 58 -4.62 18.98 -10.09
CA GLU A 58 -3.55 18.55 -10.99
C GLU A 58 -2.50 17.68 -10.27
N VAL A 59 -2.25 17.98 -8.99
CA VAL A 59 -1.33 17.20 -8.14
C VAL A 59 -1.98 15.87 -7.77
N TRP A 60 -3.26 15.90 -7.42
CA TRP A 60 -4.06 14.73 -7.12
C TRP A 60 -4.09 13.74 -8.29
N GLU A 61 -4.40 14.19 -9.51
CA GLU A 61 -4.43 13.34 -10.70
C GLU A 61 -3.08 12.67 -10.97
N LYS A 62 -1.98 13.42 -10.85
CA LYS A 62 -0.61 12.88 -11.01
C LYS A 62 -0.32 11.78 -9.97
N ILE A 63 -0.69 12.00 -8.72
CA ILE A 63 -0.50 11.02 -7.65
C ILE A 63 -1.35 9.77 -7.89
N VAL A 64 -2.60 9.92 -8.31
CA VAL A 64 -3.49 8.79 -8.64
C VAL A 64 -2.93 7.97 -9.80
N LEU A 65 -2.55 8.62 -10.90
CA LEU A 65 -1.98 7.96 -12.07
C LEU A 65 -0.67 7.24 -11.75
N ASN A 66 0.23 7.89 -11.00
CA ASN A 66 1.49 7.28 -10.56
C ASN A 66 1.23 6.05 -9.66
N THR A 67 0.30 6.18 -8.70
CA THR A 67 -0.04 5.08 -7.78
C THR A 67 -0.65 3.91 -8.55
N LYS A 68 -1.58 4.16 -9.47
CA LYS A 68 -2.15 3.12 -10.35
C LYS A 68 -1.07 2.43 -11.19
N SER A 69 -0.17 3.20 -11.81
CA SER A 69 0.92 2.66 -12.61
C SER A 69 1.84 1.74 -11.80
N LEU A 70 2.23 2.15 -10.59
CA LEU A 70 3.02 1.31 -9.68
C LEU A 70 2.26 0.04 -9.29
N LEU A 71 0.98 0.15 -8.93
CA LEU A 71 0.16 -1.00 -8.55
C LEU A 71 0.05 -2.04 -9.69
N ILE A 72 -0.20 -1.60 -10.92
CA ILE A 72 -0.37 -2.48 -12.09
C ILE A 72 0.98 -3.05 -12.54
N HIS A 73 1.96 -2.19 -12.80
CA HIS A 73 3.17 -2.57 -13.53
C HIS A 73 4.33 -3.00 -12.63
N THR A 74 4.38 -2.52 -11.39
CA THR A 74 5.44 -2.90 -10.43
C THR A 74 4.97 -3.99 -9.47
N PHE A 75 3.79 -3.80 -8.86
CA PHE A 75 3.27 -4.70 -7.82
C PHE A 75 2.29 -5.76 -8.33
N HIS A 76 1.91 -5.68 -9.62
CA HIS A 76 1.02 -6.63 -10.30
C HIS A 76 -0.32 -6.86 -9.59
N CYS A 77 -0.88 -5.82 -8.97
CA CYS A 77 -2.22 -5.87 -8.39
C CYS A 77 -3.28 -5.81 -9.50
N SER A 78 -4.24 -6.74 -9.48
CA SER A 78 -5.23 -6.91 -10.56
C SER A 78 -6.44 -5.97 -10.48
N ALA A 79 -6.74 -5.41 -9.30
CA ALA A 79 -7.96 -4.63 -9.05
C ALA A 79 -7.65 -3.20 -8.57
N THR A 80 -7.03 -2.37 -9.41
CA THR A 80 -6.63 -1.00 -9.02
C THR A 80 -7.78 0.03 -9.00
N ASP A 81 -8.97 -0.36 -9.43
CA ASP A 81 -10.14 0.52 -9.43
C ASP A 81 -10.66 0.80 -8.01
N ASN A 82 -10.26 -0.02 -7.04
CA ASN A 82 -10.60 0.13 -5.63
C ASN A 82 -9.59 1.00 -4.86
N LEU A 83 -8.98 1.99 -5.50
CA LEU A 83 -8.14 2.97 -4.82
C LEU A 83 -9.00 3.87 -3.93
N LEU A 84 -8.61 3.99 -2.66
CA LEU A 84 -9.37 4.72 -1.65
C LEU A 84 -8.51 5.82 -1.05
N VAL A 85 -9.13 6.96 -0.75
CA VAL A 85 -8.58 7.93 0.20
C VAL A 85 -9.01 7.52 1.60
N LEU A 86 -8.05 7.19 2.46
CA LEU A 86 -8.31 6.73 3.81
C LEU A 86 -7.73 7.70 4.84
N PRO A 87 -8.58 8.43 5.60
CA PRO A 87 -8.15 9.16 6.78
C PRO A 87 -7.98 8.21 7.96
N THR A 88 -6.87 8.30 8.70
CA THR A 88 -6.67 7.55 9.94
C THR A 88 -5.77 8.29 10.93
N THR A 89 -5.98 8.05 12.22
CA THR A 89 -5.10 8.50 13.31
C THR A 89 -4.15 7.40 13.80
N LYS A 90 -4.40 6.15 13.41
CA LYS A 90 -3.61 4.98 13.81
C LYS A 90 -3.31 4.10 12.61
N TYR A 91 -2.04 3.86 12.37
CA TYR A 91 -1.54 2.98 11.32
C TYR A 91 -0.16 2.48 11.71
N GLU A 92 0.22 1.35 11.15
CA GLU A 92 1.56 0.78 11.30
C GLU A 92 2.17 0.63 9.91
N LEU A 93 3.42 1.06 9.77
CA LEU A 93 4.22 0.72 8.59
C LEU A 93 4.74 -0.70 8.81
N VAL A 94 4.38 -1.62 7.93
CA VAL A 94 4.76 -3.03 8.05
C VAL A 94 5.57 -3.46 6.84
N THR A 95 6.36 -4.51 7.02
CA THR A 95 7.17 -5.15 5.98
C THR A 95 6.52 -6.44 5.50
N ILE A 96 7.05 -7.01 4.43
CA ILE A 96 6.62 -8.34 3.97
C ILE A 96 6.89 -9.41 5.04
N ASN A 97 7.96 -9.27 5.81
CA ASN A 97 8.31 -10.21 6.86
C ASN A 97 7.29 -10.17 8.01
N ASP A 98 6.76 -9.00 8.33
CA ASP A 98 5.71 -8.88 9.37
C ASP A 98 4.45 -9.65 8.96
N ILE A 99 4.06 -9.56 7.68
CA ILE A 99 2.94 -10.37 7.13
C ILE A 99 3.23 -11.87 7.24
N LEU A 100 4.47 -12.30 6.96
CA LEU A 100 4.85 -13.72 7.05
C LEU A 100 4.75 -14.22 8.49
N LEU A 101 5.25 -13.45 9.46
CA LEU A 101 5.25 -13.82 10.87
C LEU A 101 3.83 -13.95 11.43
N GLU A 102 2.90 -13.07 11.03
CA GLU A 102 1.50 -13.16 11.44
C GLU A 102 0.74 -14.38 10.89
N ARG A 103 1.29 -15.05 9.87
CA ARG A 103 0.68 -16.22 9.23
C ARG A 103 1.24 -17.56 9.69
N LEU A 104 2.29 -17.57 10.50
CA LEU A 104 2.81 -18.81 11.06
C LEU A 104 1.84 -19.34 12.13
N PRO A 105 1.48 -20.63 12.12
CA PRO A 105 0.73 -21.21 13.22
C PRO A 105 1.60 -21.16 14.48
N ILE A 106 1.05 -20.57 15.54
CA ILE A 106 1.59 -20.63 16.91
C ILE A 106 1.39 -22.04 17.45
#